data_AF-A0A3A6E7Q0-F1
#
_entry.id   AF-A0A3A6E7Q0-F1
#
_cell.length_a   1.000
_cell.length_b   1.000
_cell.length_c   1.000
_cell.angle_alpha   90.00
_cell.angle_beta   90.00
_cell.angle_gamma   90.00
#
_symmetry.space_group_name_H-M   'P 1'
#
loop_
_entity.id
_entity.type
_entity.pdbx_description
1 polymer ?
#
loop_
_entity_poly.entity_id
_entity_poly.type
_entity_poly.pdbx_seq_one_letter_code
_entity_poly.pdbx_strand_id
1 'polypeptide(L)'
;MKPSGTGAETSSPCLTGCWFAYTMEIYGERRSKMSKVEKFGPRLKMLIDEKGITVRSLAKDLNVSVGVLSDWQNGNKTPRGDSIMKLTEYFGVTADYLLGLTDASTIDTDIRISCDTTRLSEKAVKILSSMEKSDVEKLSKLIEFYNTIR
;
A
#
# COMPACT_ATOMS: atom_id res chain seq x y z
N MET A 1 -10.44 -27.96 53.27
CA MET A 1 -11.12 -28.61 52.14
C MET A 1 -11.46 -27.56 51.08
N LYS A 2 -11.03 -27.74 49.83
CA LYS A 2 -11.63 -27.08 48.66
C LYS A 2 -12.24 -28.18 47.80
N PRO A 3 -13.53 -28.13 47.43
CA PRO A 3 -14.03 -28.98 46.38
C PRO A 3 -13.86 -28.29 45.02
N SER A 4 -13.31 -29.09 44.10
CA SER A 4 -13.40 -29.01 42.66
C SER A 4 -14.86 -28.93 42.17
N GLY A 5 -15.12 -28.04 41.23
CA GLY A 5 -16.36 -27.97 40.46
C GLY A 5 -16.05 -27.93 38.96
N THR A 6 -16.38 -29.04 38.31
CA THR A 6 -16.26 -29.34 36.88
C THR A 6 -17.47 -28.83 36.08
N GLY A 7 -17.25 -28.49 34.81
CA GLY A 7 -18.20 -28.73 33.72
C GLY A 7 -19.19 -27.60 33.39
N ALA A 8 -18.95 -26.93 32.26
CA ALA A 8 -20.01 -26.30 31.47
C ALA A 8 -19.77 -26.66 30.00
N GLU A 9 -20.64 -27.52 29.49
CA GLU A 9 -20.71 -27.95 28.10
C GLU A 9 -21.36 -26.87 27.22
N THR A 10 -20.74 -26.67 26.06
CA THR A 10 -21.31 -26.43 24.73
C THR A 10 -22.57 -25.57 24.58
N SER A 11 -22.40 -24.40 23.96
CA SER A 11 -23.30 -23.95 22.90
C SER A 11 -22.53 -23.01 21.96
N SER A 12 -22.34 -23.46 20.72
CA SER A 12 -21.78 -22.66 19.63
C SER A 12 -22.89 -21.90 18.92
N PRO A 13 -22.82 -20.56 18.81
CA PRO A 13 -23.57 -19.83 17.81
C PRO A 13 -22.65 -19.43 16.64
N CYS A 14 -22.99 -19.96 15.47
CA CYS A 14 -22.67 -19.52 14.11
C CYS A 14 -21.93 -18.17 13.96
N LEU A 15 -20.61 -18.22 13.69
CA LEU A 15 -19.82 -17.09 13.21
C LEU A 15 -19.89 -16.97 11.68
N THR A 16 -20.99 -16.41 11.18
CA THR A 16 -21.04 -15.81 9.85
C THR A 16 -21.68 -14.44 9.99
N GLY A 17 -20.87 -13.38 10.17
CA GLY A 17 -21.40 -12.01 10.10
C GLY A 17 -20.75 -10.90 10.92
N CYS A 18 -19.59 -11.07 11.57
CA CYS A 18 -18.98 -10.00 12.40
C CYS A 18 -17.59 -9.50 11.94
N TRP A 19 -17.09 -9.91 10.78
CA TRP A 19 -15.77 -9.49 10.28
C TRP A 19 -15.76 -8.16 9.50
N PHE A 20 -16.90 -7.47 9.37
CA PHE A 20 -16.98 -6.19 8.65
C PHE A 20 -17.13 -4.96 9.57
N ALA A 21 -17.51 -5.14 10.83
CA ALA A 21 -17.67 -4.04 11.79
C ALA A 21 -16.41 -3.80 12.66
N TYR A 22 -15.55 -4.81 12.83
CA TYR A 22 -14.32 -4.69 13.62
C TYR A 22 -13.17 -3.97 12.88
N THR A 23 -13.33 -3.68 11.59
CA THR A 23 -12.29 -3.04 10.76
C THR A 23 -12.31 -1.51 10.85
N MET A 24 -13.42 -0.90 11.28
CA MET A 24 -13.57 0.55 11.37
C MET A 24 -13.15 1.13 12.74
N GLU A 25 -13.04 0.30 13.78
CA GLU A 25 -12.65 0.74 15.13
C GLU A 25 -11.14 0.71 15.41
N ILE A 26 -10.32 0.16 14.50
CA ILE A 26 -8.86 0.04 14.69
C ILE A 26 -8.07 1.08 13.86
N TYR A 27 -8.73 1.93 13.06
CA TYR A 27 -8.07 2.98 12.26
C TYR A 27 -8.19 4.40 12.87
N GLY A 28 -8.07 4.50 14.19
CA GLY A 28 -8.02 5.77 14.91
C GLY A 28 -6.89 5.81 15.93
N GLU A 29 -6.00 6.79 15.79
CA GLU A 29 -5.09 7.31 16.82
C GLU A 29 -3.94 6.42 17.34
N ARG A 30 -2.81 6.43 16.61
CA ARG A 30 -1.48 6.58 17.26
C ARG A 30 -0.45 7.23 16.35
N ARG A 31 -0.55 8.54 16.20
CA ARG A 31 0.49 9.39 15.61
C ARG A 31 1.59 9.66 16.64
N SER A 32 2.72 8.97 16.57
CA SER A 32 4.03 9.57 16.88
C SER A 32 5.19 8.63 16.48
N LYS A 33 6.07 9.15 15.61
CA LYS A 33 7.33 8.55 15.11
C LYS A 33 7.16 7.29 14.25
N MET A 34 6.58 7.45 13.06
CA MET A 34 6.58 6.45 12.00
C MET A 34 8.02 6.26 11.47
N SER A 35 8.64 5.14 11.81
CA SER A 35 9.92 4.73 11.21
C SER A 35 9.71 4.36 9.74
N LYS A 36 10.69 4.64 8.86
CA LYS A 36 10.62 4.40 7.40
C LYS A 36 10.16 2.98 6.99
N VAL A 37 10.24 2.01 7.90
CA VAL A 37 9.88 0.59 7.71
C VAL A 37 8.36 0.34 7.78
N GLU A 38 7.58 1.25 8.38
CA GLU A 38 6.14 1.07 8.61
C GLU A 38 5.26 1.18 7.34
N LYS A 39 5.83 1.54 6.18
CA LYS A 39 5.07 1.63 4.92
C LYS A 39 4.94 0.30 4.16
N PHE A 40 5.79 -0.71 4.43
CA PHE A 40 5.84 -1.93 3.60
C PHE A 40 4.53 -2.72 3.62
N GLY A 41 4.04 -3.06 4.82
CA GLY A 41 2.84 -3.89 4.99
C GLY A 41 1.59 -3.27 4.35
N PRO A 42 1.28 -1.99 4.63
CA PRO A 42 0.20 -1.27 3.95
C PRO A 42 0.36 -1.22 2.43
N ARG A 43 1.57 -0.95 1.90
CA ARG A 43 1.82 -0.91 0.45
C ARG A 43 1.60 -2.27 -0.20
N LEU A 44 2.04 -3.35 0.44
CA LEU A 44 1.81 -4.70 -0.07
C LEU A 44 0.31 -5.03 -0.13
N LYS A 45 -0.48 -4.62 0.87
CA LYS A 45 -1.95 -4.77 0.83
C LYS A 45 -2.55 -4.00 -0.34
N MET A 46 -2.17 -2.74 -0.51
CA MET A 46 -2.65 -1.90 -1.62
C MET A 46 -2.32 -2.51 -2.98
N LEU A 47 -1.10 -3.00 -3.20
CA LEU A 47 -0.70 -3.61 -4.48
C LEU A 47 -1.49 -4.90 -4.79
N ILE A 48 -1.83 -5.69 -3.76
CA ILE A 48 -2.66 -6.89 -3.90
C ILE A 48 -4.07 -6.50 -4.33
N ASP A 49 -4.64 -5.48 -3.68
CA ASP A 49 -5.99 -4.97 -3.96
C ASP A 49 -6.06 -4.33 -5.36
N GLU A 50 -5.07 -3.52 -5.74
CA GLU A 50 -4.97 -2.88 -7.06
C GLU A 50 -4.86 -3.90 -8.20
N LYS A 51 -4.15 -5.01 -7.97
CA LYS A 51 -4.05 -6.10 -8.95
C LYS A 51 -5.29 -7.02 -8.94
N GLY A 52 -6.19 -6.87 -7.97
CA GLY A 52 -7.43 -7.65 -7.85
C GLY A 52 -7.21 -9.13 -7.53
N ILE A 53 -6.10 -9.48 -6.89
CA ILE A 53 -5.75 -10.87 -6.57
C ILE A 53 -5.93 -11.16 -5.08
N THR A 54 -6.07 -12.44 -4.73
CA THR A 54 -6.12 -12.85 -3.33
C THR A 54 -4.72 -13.09 -2.75
N VAL A 55 -4.56 -12.90 -1.45
CA VAL A 55 -3.31 -13.23 -0.73
C VAL A 55 -2.90 -14.71 -0.95
N ARG A 56 -3.89 -15.62 -1.06
CA ARG A 56 -3.62 -17.03 -1.35
C ARG A 56 -3.06 -17.26 -2.75
N SER A 57 -3.57 -16.53 -3.75
CA SER A 57 -3.04 -16.58 -5.11
C SER A 57 -1.60 -16.09 -5.14
N LEU A 58 -1.33 -14.93 -4.52
CA LEU A 58 0.02 -14.39 -4.43
C LEU A 58 0.98 -15.36 -3.72
N ALA A 59 0.53 -16.01 -2.65
CA ALA A 59 1.32 -17.00 -1.91
C ALA A 59 1.77 -18.14 -2.82
N LYS A 60 0.84 -18.65 -3.65
CA LYS A 60 1.09 -19.71 -4.62
C LYS A 60 2.08 -19.25 -5.69
N ASP A 61 1.88 -18.06 -6.25
CA ASP A 61 2.71 -17.51 -7.32
C ASP A 61 4.16 -17.27 -6.86
N LEU A 62 4.33 -16.78 -5.63
CA LEU A 62 5.66 -16.50 -5.05
C LEU A 62 6.33 -17.72 -4.41
N ASN A 63 5.61 -18.84 -4.32
CA ASN A 63 5.98 -20.05 -3.59
C ASN A 63 6.35 -19.78 -2.12
N VAL A 64 5.44 -19.10 -1.41
CA VAL A 64 5.55 -18.79 0.03
C VAL A 64 4.27 -19.21 0.74
N SER A 65 4.32 -19.40 2.06
CA SER A 65 3.11 -19.70 2.82
C SER A 65 2.24 -18.44 2.99
N VAL A 66 0.93 -18.63 3.08
CA VAL A 66 -0.03 -17.54 3.31
C VAL A 66 0.26 -16.83 4.65
N GLY A 67 0.69 -17.58 5.67
CA GLY A 67 1.10 -17.02 6.96
C GLY A 67 2.27 -16.06 6.83
N VAL A 68 3.27 -16.39 6.00
CA VAL A 68 4.42 -15.51 5.75
C VAL A 68 3.98 -14.20 5.09
N LEU A 69 3.07 -14.22 4.11
CA LEU A 69 2.52 -12.99 3.54
C LEU A 69 1.73 -12.17 4.56
N SER A 70 0.96 -12.82 5.43
CA SER A 70 0.23 -12.15 6.49
C SER A 70 1.18 -11.48 7.49
N ASP A 71 2.26 -12.15 7.87
CA ASP A 71 3.29 -11.59 8.74
C ASP A 71 3.97 -10.37 8.11
N TRP A 72 4.26 -10.41 6.81
CA TRP A 72 4.82 -9.27 6.09
C TRP A 72 3.84 -8.09 6.01
N GLN A 73 2.57 -8.37 5.74
CA GLN A 73 1.50 -7.37 5.68
C GLN A 73 1.23 -6.67 7.02
N ASN A 74 1.44 -7.39 8.13
CA ASN A 74 1.23 -6.88 9.48
C ASN A 74 2.52 -6.33 10.12
N GLY A 75 3.67 -6.45 9.44
CA GLY A 75 4.96 -6.00 9.95
C GLY A 75 5.57 -6.92 11.03
N ASN A 76 5.02 -8.12 11.23
CA ASN A 76 5.55 -9.11 12.18
C ASN A 76 6.89 -9.68 11.72
N LYS A 77 7.13 -9.70 10.41
CA LYS A 77 8.35 -10.23 9.81
C LYS A 77 8.78 -9.39 8.62
N THR A 78 10.08 -9.21 8.46
CA THR A 78 10.66 -8.55 7.30
C THR A 78 10.92 -9.57 6.18
N PRO A 79 10.50 -9.30 4.93
CA PRO A 79 10.86 -10.14 3.79
C PRO A 79 12.38 -10.12 3.55
N ARG A 80 12.93 -11.23 3.07
CA ARG A 80 14.33 -11.29 2.63
C ARG A 80 14.48 -10.65 1.24
N GLY A 81 15.72 -10.32 0.87
CA GLY A 81 16.05 -9.75 -0.44
C GLY A 81 15.43 -10.52 -1.62
N ASP A 82 15.52 -11.85 -1.61
CA ASP A 82 14.93 -12.70 -2.66
C ASP A 82 13.41 -12.54 -2.75
N SER A 83 12.73 -12.39 -1.62
CA SER A 83 11.28 -12.18 -1.58
C SER A 83 10.90 -10.78 -2.08
N ILE A 84 11.70 -9.77 -1.73
CA ILE A 84 11.53 -8.39 -2.23
C ILE A 84 11.67 -8.39 -3.74
N MET A 85 12.71 -9.02 -4.29
CA MET A 85 12.95 -9.10 -5.73
C MET A 85 11.77 -9.75 -6.48
N LYS A 86 11.26 -10.87 -5.98
CA LYS A 86 10.07 -11.52 -6.56
C LYS A 86 8.83 -10.62 -6.52
N LEU A 87 8.63 -9.89 -5.41
CA LEU A 87 7.50 -8.97 -5.27
C LEU A 87 7.62 -7.80 -6.25
N THR A 88 8.81 -7.20 -6.38
CA THR A 88 9.06 -6.09 -7.31
C THR A 88 8.84 -6.51 -8.75
N GLU A 89 9.27 -7.71 -9.13
CA GLU A 89 9.06 -8.25 -10.47
C GLU A 89 7.57 -8.56 -10.71
N TYR A 90 6.91 -9.17 -9.73
CA TYR A 90 5.49 -9.54 -9.84
C TYR A 90 4.55 -8.33 -9.95
N PHE A 91 4.84 -7.24 -9.25
CA PHE A 91 4.02 -6.02 -9.25
C PHE A 91 4.53 -4.94 -10.22
N GLY A 92 5.73 -5.10 -10.79
CA GLY A 92 6.32 -4.11 -11.70
C GLY A 92 6.66 -2.78 -11.02
N VAL A 93 7.05 -2.82 -9.75
CA VAL A 93 7.38 -1.64 -8.93
C VAL A 93 8.83 -1.69 -8.46
N THR A 94 9.40 -0.55 -8.08
CA THR A 94 10.75 -0.51 -7.52
C THR A 94 10.81 -1.03 -6.08
N ALA A 95 11.97 -1.56 -5.67
CA ALA A 95 12.20 -1.97 -4.28
C ALA A 95 12.09 -0.78 -3.32
N ASP A 96 12.56 0.39 -3.71
CA ASP A 96 12.45 1.63 -2.94
C ASP A 96 10.98 1.99 -2.67
N TYR A 97 10.11 1.83 -3.67
CA TYR A 97 8.68 1.98 -3.49
C TYR A 97 8.09 0.87 -2.64
N LEU A 98 8.51 -0.37 -2.77
CA LEU A 98 7.93 -1.42 -1.93
C LEU A 98 8.31 -1.22 -0.44
N LEU A 99 9.53 -0.75 -0.17
CA LEU A 99 10.10 -0.62 1.17
C LEU A 99 9.76 0.67 1.91
N GLY A 100 9.08 1.64 1.28
CA GLY A 100 8.77 2.91 1.96
C GLY A 100 9.72 4.07 1.69
N LEU A 101 10.76 3.87 0.87
CA LEU A 101 11.85 4.83 0.68
C LEU A 101 11.47 5.98 -0.28
N THR A 102 10.62 5.71 -1.26
CA THR A 102 10.04 6.70 -2.18
C THR A 102 8.53 6.49 -2.32
N ASP A 103 7.78 7.51 -2.72
CA ASP A 103 6.37 7.39 -3.09
C ASP A 103 6.16 7.16 -4.60
N ALA A 104 7.23 7.26 -5.41
CA ALA A 104 7.20 6.96 -6.85
C ALA A 104 7.38 5.45 -7.10
N SER A 105 6.36 4.82 -7.69
CA SER A 105 6.34 3.38 -8.00
C SER A 105 7.09 3.03 -9.28
N THR A 106 7.18 4.00 -10.21
CA THR A 106 7.81 3.85 -11.52
C THR A 106 9.30 3.54 -11.46
N ILE A 107 9.74 2.75 -12.44
CA ILE A 107 11.15 2.44 -12.71
C ILE A 107 11.81 3.58 -13.50
N ASP A 108 11.01 4.37 -14.23
CA ASP A 108 11.48 5.49 -15.04
C ASP A 108 12.16 6.56 -14.16
N THR A 109 13.43 6.81 -14.45
CA THR A 109 14.27 7.72 -13.64
C THR A 109 13.87 9.17 -13.85
N ASP A 110 13.45 9.55 -15.05
CA ASP A 110 13.07 10.93 -15.37
C ASP A 110 11.76 11.28 -14.66
N ILE A 111 10.81 10.34 -14.65
CA ILE A 111 9.56 10.51 -13.88
C ILE A 111 9.87 10.60 -12.38
N ARG A 112 10.78 9.78 -11.84
CA ARG A 112 11.17 9.84 -10.42
C ARG A 112 11.78 11.20 -10.05
N ILE A 113 12.76 11.67 -10.82
CA ILE A 113 13.39 12.99 -10.59
C ILE A 113 12.35 14.10 -10.66
N SER A 114 11.44 14.02 -11.63
CA SER A 114 10.34 14.97 -11.77
C SER A 114 9.40 14.93 -10.56
N CYS A 115 9.05 13.75 -10.03
CA CYS A 115 8.25 13.62 -8.82
C CYS A 115 8.97 14.23 -7.60
N ASP A 116 10.26 13.97 -7.44
CA ASP A 116 11.05 14.45 -6.30
C ASP A 116 11.23 15.98 -6.32
N THR A 117 11.46 16.55 -7.52
CA THR A 117 11.66 17.99 -7.70
C THR A 117 10.37 18.79 -7.60
N THR A 118 9.31 18.33 -8.27
CA THR A 118 8.03 19.04 -8.32
C THR A 118 7.12 18.75 -7.12
N ARG A 119 7.40 17.68 -6.37
CA ARG A 119 6.54 17.12 -5.31
C ARG A 119 5.13 16.76 -5.80
N LEU A 120 4.97 16.56 -7.11
CA LEU A 120 3.72 16.11 -7.70
C LEU A 120 3.57 14.60 -7.59
N SER A 121 2.32 14.15 -7.66
CA SER A 121 2.04 12.72 -7.77
C SER A 121 2.56 12.17 -9.10
N GLU A 122 2.99 10.90 -9.10
CA GLU A 122 3.45 10.21 -10.31
C GLU A 122 2.41 10.27 -11.45
N LYS A 123 1.12 10.17 -11.10
CA LYS A 123 0.00 10.31 -12.04
C LYS A 123 -0.02 11.69 -12.70
N ALA A 124 0.16 12.75 -11.91
CA ALA A 124 0.20 14.12 -12.43
C ALA A 124 1.41 14.33 -13.35
N VAL A 125 2.60 13.85 -12.97
CA VAL A 125 3.80 13.94 -13.81
C VAL A 125 3.58 13.23 -15.14
N LYS A 126 3.05 12.01 -15.13
CA LYS A 126 2.74 11.26 -16.37
C LYS A 126 1.80 12.01 -17.29
N ILE A 127 0.73 12.61 -16.74
CA ILE A 127 -0.22 13.42 -17.51
C ILE A 127 0.51 14.61 -18.15
N LEU A 128 1.27 15.36 -17.34
CA LEU A 128 2.02 16.53 -17.82
C LEU A 128 3.05 16.16 -18.89
N SER A 129 3.73 15.01 -18.75
CA SER A 129 4.66 14.50 -19.76
C SER A 129 3.99 14.10 -21.07
N SER A 130 2.71 13.75 -21.05
CA SER A 130 1.93 13.36 -22.24
C SER A 130 1.18 14.52 -22.91
N MET A 131 1.21 15.73 -22.34
CA MET A 131 0.49 16.89 -22.89
C MET A 131 1.16 17.46 -24.14
N GLU A 132 0.34 17.89 -25.10
CA GLU A 132 0.83 18.63 -26.27
C GLU A 132 1.10 20.11 -25.92
N LYS A 133 2.00 20.74 -26.69
CA LYS A 133 2.34 22.17 -26.52
C LYS A 133 1.11 23.09 -26.57
N SER A 134 0.10 22.71 -27.36
CA SER A 134 -1.14 23.49 -27.50
C SER A 134 -1.95 23.55 -26.21
N ASP A 135 -1.91 22.49 -25.38
CA ASP A 135 -2.62 22.42 -24.10
C ASP A 135 -1.86 23.15 -23.00
N VAL A 136 -0.52 23.09 -23.04
CA VAL A 136 0.34 23.85 -22.13
C VAL A 136 0.09 25.36 -22.28
N GLU A 137 -0.05 25.84 -23.52
CA GLU A 137 -0.34 27.26 -23.81
C GLU A 137 -1.70 27.70 -23.24
N LYS A 138 -2.74 26.86 -23.38
CA LYS A 138 -4.06 27.15 -22.80
C LYS A 138 -4.00 27.19 -21.28
N LEU A 139 -3.29 26.24 -20.66
CA LEU A 139 -3.11 26.19 -19.21
C LEU A 139 -2.36 27.42 -18.69
N SER A 140 -1.32 27.88 -19.40
CA SER A 140 -0.58 29.11 -19.05
C SER A 140 -1.52 30.30 -18.98
N LYS A 141 -2.33 30.51 -20.02
CA LYS A 141 -3.31 31.62 -20.07
C LYS A 141 -4.34 31.53 -18.96
N LEU A 142 -4.81 30.34 -18.63
CA LEU A 142 -5.78 30.12 -17.55
C LEU A 142 -5.18 30.48 -16.18
N ILE A 143 -3.93 30.09 -15.93
CA ILE A 143 -3.22 30.38 -14.68
C ILE A 143 -2.98 31.89 -14.54
N GLU A 144 -2.54 32.54 -15.61
CA GLU A 144 -2.36 34.00 -15.64
C GLU A 144 -3.68 34.72 -15.34
N PHE A 145 -4.76 34.30 -15.99
CA PHE A 145 -6.09 34.85 -15.76
C PHE A 145 -6.53 34.67 -14.28
N TYR A 146 -6.35 33.48 -13.71
CA TYR A 146 -6.72 33.21 -12.33
C TYR A 146 -5.89 34.05 -11.34
N ASN A 147 -4.59 34.19 -11.57
CA ASN A 147 -3.71 35.02 -10.75
C ASN A 147 -3.98 36.52 -10.90
N THR A 148 -4.65 36.94 -11.98
CA THR A 148 -5.06 38.34 -12.19
C THR A 148 -6.36 38.67 -11.46
N ILE A 149 -7.24 37.68 -11.27
CA ILE A 149 -8.52 37.84 -10.57
C ILE A 149 -8.35 37.70 -9.05
N ARG A 150 -7.34 36.94 -8.63
CA ARG A 150 -6.99 36.74 -7.22
C ARG A 150 -6.13 37.88 -6.68
#